data_AF-A0A7W8DIT1-F1
#
_entry.id   AF-A0A7W8DIT1-F1
#
_cell.length_a   1.000
_cell.length_b   1.000
_cell.length_c   1.000
_cell.angle_alpha   90.00
_cell.angle_beta   90.00
_cell.angle_gamma   90.00
#
_symmetry.space_group_name_H-M   'P 1'
#
loop_
_entity.id
_entity.type
_entity.pdbx_description
1 polymer ?
#
loop_
_entity_poly.entity_id
_entity_poly.type
_entity_poly.pdbx_seq_one_letter_code
_entity_poly.pdbx_strand_id
1 'polypeptide(L)'
;MTSTRHFALSFFGPVAAAALFCGLVFLNWRMLEEHRVAPLVTMLVGALVSAIVTRWAVRNYVPVRCPFCGGRSYEIPDRANRFMCRVCGKDH
;
A
#
# COMPACT_ATOMS: atom_id res chain seq x y z
N MET A 1 -3.51 -0.01 15.58
CA MET A 1 -3.02 1.10 14.75
C MET A 1 -4.03 2.24 14.82
N THR A 2 -3.61 3.51 14.86
CA THR A 2 -4.55 4.65 14.82
C THR A 2 -4.92 4.98 13.37
N SER A 3 -6.04 5.66 13.15
CA SER A 3 -6.48 6.12 11.81
C SER A 3 -5.40 6.98 11.14
N THR A 4 -4.77 7.90 11.89
CA THR A 4 -3.67 8.76 11.38
C THR A 4 -2.47 7.95 10.87
N ARG A 5 -2.09 6.87 11.58
CA ARG A 5 -0.99 6.00 11.13
C ARG A 5 -1.38 5.20 9.89
N HIS A 6 -2.64 4.78 9.77
CA HIS A 6 -3.16 4.10 8.59
C HIS A 6 -3.19 5.01 7.37
N PHE A 7 -3.58 6.27 7.55
CA PHE A 7 -3.50 7.28 6.50
C PHE A 7 -2.05 7.52 6.05
N ALA A 8 -1.12 7.69 7.00
CA ALA A 8 0.29 7.86 6.69
C ALA A 8 0.84 6.64 5.92
N LEU A 9 0.51 5.41 6.35
CA LEU A 9 0.94 4.20 5.66
C LEU A 9 0.32 4.08 4.25
N SER A 10 -0.95 4.45 4.09
CA SER A 10 -1.65 4.43 2.81
C SER A 10 -1.07 5.42 1.81
N PHE A 11 -0.45 6.51 2.29
CA PHE A 11 0.16 7.53 1.45
C PHE A 11 1.65 7.25 1.18
N PHE A 12 2.44 7.03 2.23
CA PHE A 12 3.90 6.84 2.11
C PHE A 12 4.30 5.40 1.74
N GLY A 13 3.49 4.40 2.11
CA GLY A 13 3.76 3.00 1.79
C GLY A 13 3.91 2.76 0.28
N PRO A 14 2.96 3.21 -0.56
CA PRO A 14 3.09 3.11 -2.02
C PRO A 14 4.35 3.77 -2.58
N VAL A 15 4.72 4.95 -2.07
CA VAL A 15 5.93 5.67 -2.51
C VAL A 15 7.19 4.91 -2.12
N ALA A 16 7.26 4.41 -0.89
CA ALA A 16 8.39 3.61 -0.42
C ALA A 16 8.52 2.29 -1.20
N ALA A 17 7.41 1.60 -1.46
CA ALA A 17 7.40 0.37 -2.26
C ALA A 17 7.86 0.61 -3.71
N ALA A 18 7.40 1.70 -4.33
CA ALA A 18 7.85 2.10 -5.66
C ALA A 18 9.34 2.45 -5.68
N ALA A 19 9.83 3.19 -4.69
CA ALA A 19 11.25 3.52 -4.57
C ALA A 19 12.13 2.27 -4.39
N LEU A 20 11.71 1.32 -3.56
CA LEU A 20 12.38 0.04 -3.39
C LEU A 20 12.39 -0.77 -4.69
N PHE A 21 11.27 -0.83 -5.39
CA PHE A 21 11.18 -1.50 -6.68
C PHE A 21 12.15 -0.88 -7.71
N CYS A 22 12.15 0.45 -7.84
CA CYS A 22 13.08 1.17 -8.69
C CYS A 22 14.55 0.88 -8.33
N GLY A 23 14.87 0.84 -7.03
CA GLY A 23 16.20 0.47 -6.55
C GLY A 23 16.59 -0.95 -6.95
N LEU A 24 15.67 -1.92 -6.86
CA LEU A 24 15.90 -3.29 -7.30
C LEU A 24 16.14 -3.39 -8.81
N VAL A 25 15.36 -2.66 -9.62
CA VAL A 25 15.58 -2.61 -11.07
C VAL A 25 16.93 -2.00 -11.40
N PHE A 26 17.33 -0.93 -10.70
CA PHE A 26 18.64 -0.30 -10.87
C PHE A 26 19.80 -1.25 -10.54
N LEU A 27 19.70 -2.01 -9.44
CA LEU A 27 20.71 -3.00 -9.08
C LEU A 27 20.82 -4.15 -10.09
N ASN A 28 19.73 -4.48 -10.78
CA ASN A 28 19.67 -5.55 -11.78
C ASN A 28 19.73 -5.02 -13.23
N TRP A 29 20.14 -3.76 -13.43
CA TRP A 29 20.06 -3.09 -14.73
C TRP A 29 20.75 -3.88 -15.85
N ARG A 30 21.99 -4.30 -15.60
CA ARG A 30 22.80 -5.05 -16.57
C ARG A 30 22.17 -6.39 -16.95
N MET A 31 21.61 -7.10 -15.97
CA MET A 31 20.92 -8.37 -16.20
C MET A 31 19.67 -8.17 -17.08
N LEU A 32 18.93 -7.08 -16.88
CA LEU A 32 17.75 -6.75 -17.69
C LEU A 32 18.12 -6.44 -19.13
N GLU A 33 19.20 -5.68 -19.36
CA GLU A 33 19.71 -5.41 -20.71
C GLU A 33 20.15 -6.69 -21.43
N GLU A 34 20.84 -7.60 -20.73
CA GLU A 34 21.24 -8.91 -21.27
C GLU A 34 20.02 -9.75 -21.72
N HIS A 35 18.89 -9.61 -21.03
CA HIS A 35 17.62 -10.28 -21.37
C HIS A 35 16.74 -9.46 -22.34
N ARG A 36 17.24 -8.37 -22.92
CA ARG A 36 16.50 -7.45 -23.81
C ARG A 36 15.26 -6.82 -23.16
N VAL A 37 15.27 -6.65 -21.85
CA VAL A 37 14.21 -5.97 -21.10
C VAL A 37 14.60 -4.50 -20.90
N ALA A 38 13.73 -3.58 -21.30
CA ALA A 38 13.96 -2.14 -21.13
C ALA A 38 13.87 -1.75 -19.63
N PRO A 39 14.98 -1.37 -18.97
CA PRO A 39 14.97 -1.14 -17.53
C PRO A 39 14.11 0.06 -17.15
N LEU A 40 14.15 1.14 -17.94
CA LEU A 40 13.33 2.34 -17.73
C LEU A 40 11.82 2.07 -17.75
N VAL A 41 11.36 1.24 -18.71
CA VAL A 41 9.95 0.83 -18.80
C VAL A 41 9.58 -0.02 -17.59
N THR A 42 10.48 -0.94 -17.21
CA THR A 42 10.29 -1.81 -16.04
C THR A 42 10.17 -1.00 -14.76
N MET A 43 11.02 0.02 -14.57
CA MET A 43 10.93 0.95 -13.44
C MET A 43 9.58 1.66 -13.42
N LEU A 44 9.16 2.26 -14.53
CA LEU A 44 7.91 3.00 -14.59
C LEU A 44 6.68 2.11 -14.28
N VAL A 45 6.55 1.00 -15.01
CA VAL A 45 5.40 0.10 -14.89
C VAL A 45 5.40 -0.59 -13.54
N GLY A 46 6.54 -1.12 -13.11
CA GLY A 46 6.66 -1.82 -11.85
C GLY A 46 6.49 -0.90 -10.64
N ALA A 47 6.97 0.34 -10.69
CA ALA A 47 6.70 1.35 -9.67
C ALA A 47 5.20 1.63 -9.55
N LEU A 48 4.51 1.85 -10.67
CA LEU A 48 3.06 2.08 -10.69
C LEU A 48 2.29 0.88 -10.10
N VAL A 49 2.59 -0.33 -10.57
CA VAL A 49 1.94 -1.55 -10.09
C VAL A 49 2.21 -1.77 -8.60
N SER A 50 3.46 -1.64 -8.16
CA SER A 50 3.84 -1.79 -6.75
C SER A 50 3.12 -0.78 -5.85
N ALA A 51 2.97 0.47 -6.30
CA ALA A 51 2.26 1.51 -5.57
C ALA A 51 0.76 1.19 -5.44
N ILE A 52 0.11 0.77 -6.54
CA ILE A 52 -1.30 0.40 -6.55
C ILE A 52 -1.55 -0.82 -5.65
N VAL A 53 -0.75 -1.88 -5.79
CA VAL A 53 -0.86 -3.11 -4.99
C VAL A 53 -0.62 -2.82 -3.52
N THR A 54 0.39 -2.03 -3.19
CA THR A 54 0.68 -1.64 -1.80
C THR A 54 -0.49 -0.86 -1.21
N ARG A 55 -1.02 0.14 -1.94
CA ARG A 55 -2.19 0.90 -1.48
C ARG A 55 -3.38 -0.02 -1.25
N TRP A 56 -3.68 -0.88 -2.21
CA TRP A 56 -4.77 -1.85 -2.09
C TRP A 56 -4.58 -2.77 -0.87
N ALA A 57 -3.37 -3.28 -0.65
CA ALA A 57 -3.06 -4.14 0.48
C ALA A 57 -3.24 -3.43 1.83
N VAL A 58 -2.79 -2.17 1.94
CA VAL A 58 -2.97 -1.38 3.17
C VAL A 58 -4.45 -1.18 3.50
N ARG A 59 -5.29 -0.87 2.50
CA ARG A 59 -6.72 -0.65 2.71
C ARG A 59 -7.46 -1.92 3.16
N ASN A 60 -7.08 -3.08 2.61
CA ASN A 60 -7.79 -4.34 2.86
C ASN A 60 -7.26 -5.14 4.07
N TYR A 61 -5.95 -5.12 4.31
CA TYR A 61 -5.32 -6.01 5.28
C TYR A 61 -4.84 -5.31 6.56
N VAL A 62 -4.67 -3.99 6.56
CA VAL A 62 -4.16 -3.28 7.74
C VAL A 62 -5.32 -2.76 8.58
N PRO A 63 -5.60 -3.36 9.76
CA PRO A 63 -6.70 -2.92 10.60
C PRO A 63 -6.33 -1.66 11.40
N VAL A 64 -7.31 -0.77 11.54
CA VAL A 64 -7.32 0.31 12.53
C VAL A 64 -7.93 -0.21 13.83
N ARG A 65 -7.58 0.42 14.95
CA ARG A 65 -8.15 0.09 16.26
C ARG A 65 -9.41 0.93 16.47
N CYS A 66 -10.53 0.28 16.74
CA CYS A 66 -11.80 0.95 17.01
C CYS A 66 -11.69 1.81 18.28
N PRO A 67 -12.11 3.09 18.25
CA PRO A 67 -12.06 3.98 19.41
C PRO A 67 -13.07 3.59 20.50
N PHE A 68 -14.12 2.83 20.16
CA PHE A 68 -15.19 2.46 21.09
C PHE A 68 -14.89 1.18 21.88
N CYS A 69 -14.48 0.10 21.18
CA CYS A 69 -14.30 -1.21 21.80
C CYS A 69 -12.85 -1.73 21.72
N GLY A 70 -11.94 -1.00 21.08
CA GLY A 70 -10.56 -1.45 20.87
C GLY A 70 -10.39 -2.59 19.85
N GLY A 71 -11.48 -3.08 19.25
CA GLY A 71 -11.47 -4.14 18.23
C GLY A 71 -10.86 -3.72 16.90
N ARG A 72 -10.72 -4.67 15.97
CA ARG A 72 -10.20 -4.40 14.61
C ARG A 72 -11.27 -3.75 13.75
N SER A 73 -10.93 -2.64 13.12
CA SER A 73 -11.74 -1.96 12.11
C SER A 73 -11.00 -1.92 10.78
N TYR A 74 -11.76 -2.05 9.69
CA TYR A 74 -11.22 -2.06 8.32
C TYR A 74 -11.90 -0.96 7.51
N GLU A 75 -11.18 -0.45 6.52
CA GLU A 75 -11.72 0.58 5.65
C GLU A 75 -12.93 0.04 4.89
N ILE A 76 -14.00 0.84 4.82
CA ILE A 76 -15.22 0.49 4.09
C ILE A 76 -14.95 0.64 2.59
N PRO A 77 -15.31 -0.36 1.76
CA PRO A 77 -15.22 -0.22 0.30
C PRO A 77 -15.91 1.06 -0.17
N ASP A 78 -15.29 1.78 -1.10
CA ASP A 78 -15.81 3.02 -1.70
C ASP A 78 -16.02 4.21 -0.75
N ARG A 79 -15.70 4.08 0.54
CA ARG A 79 -15.74 5.18 1.51
C ARG A 79 -14.36 5.42 2.08
N ALA A 80 -13.62 6.29 1.40
CA ALA A 80 -12.28 6.69 1.82
C ALA A 80 -12.27 7.18 3.27
N ASN A 81 -11.31 6.70 4.06
CA ASN A 81 -11.11 7.08 5.46
C ASN A 81 -12.27 6.76 6.43
N ARG A 82 -13.25 5.93 6.05
CA ARG A 82 -14.22 5.37 6.99
C ARG A 82 -13.88 3.93 7.33
N PHE A 83 -13.95 3.59 8.62
CA PHE A 83 -13.59 2.27 9.12
C PHE A 83 -14.75 1.63 9.87
N MET A 84 -15.13 0.42 9.48
CA MET A 84 -16.14 -0.37 10.18
C MET A 84 -15.49 -1.34 11.15
N CYS A 85 -15.89 -1.30 12.42
CA CYS A 85 -15.43 -2.27 13.41
C CYS A 85 -16.13 -3.61 13.24
N ARG A 86 -15.37 -4.71 13.14
CA ARG A 86 -15.93 -6.08 13.06
C ARG A 86 -16.47 -6.61 14.39
N VAL A 87 -16.18 -5.94 15.51
CA VAL A 87 -16.59 -6.37 16.85
C VAL A 87 -17.89 -5.68 17.27
N CYS A 88 -17.92 -4.35 17.26
CA CYS A 88 -19.10 -3.58 17.71
C CYS A 88 -19.98 -3.04 16.57
N GLY A 89 -19.60 -3.26 15.30
CA GLY A 89 -20.36 -2.81 14.12
C GLY A 89 -20.36 -1.30 13.87
N LYS A 90 -19.77 -0.48 14.76
CA LYS A 90 -19.73 0.98 14.62
C LYS A 90 -18.72 1.42 13.55
N ASP A 91 -19.09 2.44 12.77
CA ASP A 91 -18.22 3.15 11.84
C ASP A 91 -17.59 4.40 12.51
N HIS A 92 -16.43 4.82 11.99
CA HIS A 92 -15.72 6.05 12.37
C HIS A 92 -14.75 6.48 11.27
#